data_AF-A0A4U3ETA8-F1
#
_entry.id   AF-A0A4U3ETA8-F1
#
_cell.length_a   1.000
_cell.length_b   1.000
_cell.length_c   1.000
_cell.angle_alpha   90.00
_cell.angle_beta   90.00
_cell.angle_gamma   90.00
#
_symmetry.space_group_name_H-M   'P 1'
#
loop_
_entity.id
_entity.type
_entity.pdbx_description
1 polymer ?
#
loop_
_entity_poly.entity_id
_entity_poly.type
_entity_poly.pdbx_seq_one_letter_code
_entity_poly.pdbx_strand_id
1 'polypeptide(L)'
;MQHWNFKEKELHHIQSCLNEGRIVLIQGDNMHDLQLLKDDLTAMSDVPVFEHHIYQSIEELCMAVEHPKAKIILFYANVHHSDFELYLEIQEAIIESVYPAIGIFIELNDHKVLNYHYQSTHEIILRQASDRLKRYELKQNESQPHQSHIAPLDPRKYTLNQLTLAEQMAVRLAYMNTGIEKGGIMGWYQTGEPVITDIAPLKSYALIGCKHRIHGSEWFQNWLISVEAALKQITLVKDIDNYPASLKSLERVYSYWEDRMNYFDTLIKTVHSAAL
;
A
#
# COMPACT_ATOMS: atom_id res chain seq x y z
N MET A 1 -8.67 22.66 -14.67
CA MET A 1 -9.19 21.68 -13.68
C MET A 1 -10.69 21.39 -13.74
N GLN A 2 -11.63 22.35 -13.64
CA GLN A 2 -13.07 22.03 -13.70
C GLN A 2 -13.52 21.37 -15.01
N HIS A 3 -12.79 21.58 -16.11
CA HIS A 3 -13.08 20.96 -17.42
C HIS A 3 -12.68 19.48 -17.52
N TRP A 4 -11.86 18.96 -16.59
CA TRP A 4 -11.46 17.54 -16.55
C TRP A 4 -12.42 16.64 -15.76
N ASN A 5 -13.48 17.21 -15.14
CA ASN A 5 -14.49 16.51 -14.32
C ASN A 5 -13.96 15.82 -13.04
N PHE A 6 -12.83 16.23 -12.49
CA PHE A 6 -12.41 15.77 -11.16
C PHE A 6 -13.39 16.22 -10.07
N LYS A 7 -13.62 15.35 -9.09
CA LYS A 7 -14.29 15.72 -7.83
C LYS A 7 -13.34 16.56 -6.97
N GLU A 8 -13.88 17.44 -6.14
CA GLU A 8 -13.11 18.29 -5.24
C GLU A 8 -12.13 17.49 -4.34
N LYS A 9 -12.59 16.34 -3.82
CA LYS A 9 -11.73 15.43 -3.05
C LYS A 9 -10.56 14.84 -3.85
N GLU A 10 -10.75 14.59 -5.14
CA GLU A 10 -9.72 14.05 -6.03
C GLU A 10 -8.68 15.14 -6.32
N LEU A 11 -9.13 16.38 -6.55
CA LEU A 11 -8.25 17.55 -6.71
C LEU A 11 -7.38 17.79 -5.46
N HIS A 12 -7.98 17.77 -4.26
CA HIS A 12 -7.22 17.91 -3.02
C HIS A 12 -6.20 16.79 -2.84
N HIS A 13 -6.56 15.55 -3.19
CA HIS A 13 -5.64 14.43 -3.08
C HIS A 13 -4.48 14.52 -4.08
N ILE A 14 -4.77 14.93 -5.32
CA ILE A 14 -3.76 15.22 -6.34
C ILE A 14 -2.76 16.26 -5.86
N GLN A 15 -3.26 17.37 -5.34
CA GLN A 15 -2.43 18.43 -4.79
C GLN A 15 -1.55 17.92 -3.65
N SER A 16 -2.11 17.16 -2.72
CA SER A 16 -1.35 16.56 -1.62
C SER A 16 -0.25 15.63 -2.12
N CYS A 17 -0.52 14.78 -3.11
CA CYS A 17 0.47 13.87 -3.68
C CYS A 17 1.62 14.61 -4.35
N LEU A 18 1.32 15.62 -5.16
CA LEU A 18 2.33 16.46 -5.81
C LEU A 18 3.21 17.17 -4.76
N ASN A 19 2.59 17.77 -3.74
CA ASN A 19 3.30 18.45 -2.65
C ASN A 19 4.13 17.51 -1.77
N GLU A 20 3.74 16.24 -1.65
CA GLU A 20 4.52 15.19 -0.99
C GLU A 20 5.71 14.68 -1.83
N GLY A 21 5.89 15.18 -3.06
CA GLY A 21 6.97 14.72 -3.94
C GLY A 21 6.62 13.47 -4.74
N ARG A 22 5.33 13.10 -4.82
CA ARG A 22 4.91 11.91 -5.57
C ARG A 22 4.85 12.17 -7.07
N ILE A 23 4.92 11.08 -7.81
CA ILE A 23 4.79 10.96 -9.25
C ILE A 23 3.31 10.83 -9.59
N VAL A 24 2.90 11.62 -10.58
CA VAL A 24 1.62 11.48 -11.26
C VAL A 24 1.88 10.95 -12.67
N LEU A 25 1.30 9.80 -12.97
CA LEU A 25 1.28 9.21 -14.31
C LEU A 25 0.02 9.64 -15.04
N ILE A 26 0.18 10.16 -16.24
CA ILE A 26 -0.94 10.52 -17.12
C ILE A 26 -0.81 9.73 -18.41
N GLN A 27 -1.81 8.91 -18.70
CA GLN A 27 -1.93 8.15 -19.94
C GLN A 27 -3.00 8.77 -20.82
N GLY A 28 -2.74 8.85 -22.13
CA GLY A 28 -3.71 9.34 -23.10
C GLY A 28 -3.24 9.07 -24.54
N ASP A 29 -4.19 9.11 -25.45
CA ASP A 29 -4.00 8.92 -26.89
C ASP A 29 -3.85 10.25 -27.65
N ASN A 30 -4.01 11.37 -26.95
CA ASN A 30 -3.89 12.73 -27.48
C ASN A 30 -2.82 13.53 -26.71
N MET A 31 -1.75 13.92 -27.43
CA MET A 31 -0.63 14.65 -26.84
C MET A 31 -1.03 16.04 -26.34
N HIS A 32 -1.96 16.69 -27.03
CA HIS A 32 -2.44 18.00 -26.63
C HIS A 32 -3.11 17.94 -25.26
N ASP A 33 -3.90 16.89 -25.01
CA ASP A 33 -4.66 16.71 -23.77
C ASP A 33 -3.73 16.39 -22.60
N LEU A 34 -2.77 15.50 -22.84
CA LEU A 34 -1.71 15.18 -21.90
C LEU A 34 -0.98 16.44 -21.47
N GLN A 35 -0.62 17.30 -22.43
CA GLN A 35 0.09 18.53 -22.17
C GLN A 35 -0.78 19.57 -21.43
N LEU A 36 -2.06 19.70 -21.79
CA LEU A 36 -2.98 20.58 -21.06
C LEU A 36 -3.20 20.13 -19.61
N LEU A 37 -3.44 18.83 -19.37
CA LEU A 37 -3.59 18.32 -18.01
C LEU A 37 -2.28 18.44 -17.22
N LYS A 38 -1.12 18.22 -17.86
CA LYS A 38 0.20 18.45 -17.25
C LYS A 38 0.31 19.86 -16.72
N ASP A 39 0.03 20.86 -17.55
CA ASP A 39 0.17 22.28 -17.18
C ASP A 39 -0.77 22.66 -16.04
N ASP A 40 -2.01 22.15 -16.08
CA ASP A 40 -3.00 22.29 -15.01
C ASP A 40 -2.53 21.67 -13.68
N LEU A 41 -1.93 20.48 -13.71
CA LEU A 41 -1.41 19.79 -12.53
C LEU A 41 -0.15 20.45 -11.99
N THR A 42 0.76 20.89 -12.86
CA THR A 42 1.95 21.66 -12.48
C THR A 42 1.54 22.95 -11.77
N ALA A 43 0.49 23.63 -12.25
CA ALA A 43 -0.04 24.83 -11.62
C ALA A 43 -0.66 24.60 -10.23
N MET A 44 -1.01 23.36 -9.87
CA MET A 44 -1.53 23.00 -8.54
C MET A 44 -0.44 22.71 -7.51
N SER A 45 0.80 22.47 -7.95
CA SER A 45 1.91 22.07 -7.08
C SER A 45 2.60 23.28 -6.47
N ASP A 46 2.80 23.26 -5.14
CA ASP A 46 3.59 24.27 -4.43
C ASP A 46 5.10 23.95 -4.49
N VAL A 47 5.46 22.74 -4.93
CA VAL A 47 6.85 22.28 -5.08
C VAL A 47 7.27 22.22 -6.55
N PRO A 48 8.56 22.42 -6.86
CA PRO A 48 9.06 22.29 -8.23
C PRO A 48 8.81 20.89 -8.79
N VAL A 49 7.97 20.79 -9.82
CA VAL A 49 7.69 19.56 -10.54
C VAL A 49 8.70 19.41 -11.68
N PHE A 50 9.39 18.25 -11.72
CA PHE A 50 10.28 17.92 -12.82
C PHE A 50 9.51 17.20 -13.92
N GLU A 51 9.43 17.84 -15.08
CA GLU A 51 8.72 17.33 -16.24
C GLU A 51 9.53 16.23 -16.93
N HIS A 52 8.85 15.15 -17.27
CA HIS A 52 9.41 14.08 -18.08
C HIS A 52 8.42 13.76 -19.21
N HIS A 53 8.91 13.77 -20.44
CA HIS A 53 8.08 13.69 -21.63
C HIS A 53 8.24 12.35 -22.35
N ILE A 54 7.09 11.76 -22.69
CA ILE A 54 6.84 10.74 -23.72
C ILE A 54 7.88 9.62 -23.72
N TYR A 55 7.60 8.59 -22.93
CA TYR A 55 8.36 7.36 -22.99
C TYR A 55 7.77 6.42 -24.01
N GLN A 56 8.58 6.01 -24.99
CA GLN A 56 8.20 5.01 -25.98
C GLN A 56 8.53 3.59 -25.50
N SER A 57 9.33 3.47 -24.44
CA SER A 57 9.63 2.21 -23.77
C SER A 57 9.70 2.34 -22.24
N ILE A 58 9.56 1.20 -21.57
CA ILE A 58 9.59 1.08 -20.10
C ILE A 58 11.00 1.40 -19.56
N GLU A 59 12.05 1.04 -20.29
CA GLU A 59 13.43 1.24 -19.87
C GLU A 59 13.80 2.72 -19.75
N GLU A 60 13.36 3.55 -20.71
CA GLU A 60 13.58 5.00 -20.68
C GLU A 60 12.88 5.66 -19.48
N LEU A 61 11.70 5.14 -19.15
CA LEU A 61 10.92 5.57 -17.99
C LEU A 61 11.64 5.21 -16.68
N CYS A 62 12.09 3.96 -16.52
CA CYS A 62 12.80 3.52 -15.32
C CYS A 62 14.09 4.34 -15.06
N MET A 63 14.86 4.67 -16.11
CA MET A 63 16.08 5.48 -15.97
C MET A 63 15.80 6.92 -15.51
N ALA A 64 14.67 7.50 -15.92
CA ALA A 64 14.32 8.88 -15.58
C ALA A 64 13.79 9.03 -14.16
N VAL A 65 13.30 7.95 -13.56
CA VAL A 65 12.57 8.01 -12.30
C VAL A 65 13.51 8.07 -11.06
N GLU A 66 14.82 7.85 -11.20
CA GLU A 66 15.81 7.85 -10.11
C GLU A 66 15.97 9.20 -9.34
N HIS A 67 15.41 10.31 -9.83
CA HIS A 67 15.52 11.64 -9.18
C HIS A 67 14.53 11.90 -8.01
N PRO A 68 14.96 12.46 -6.85
CA PRO A 68 14.17 12.60 -5.61
C PRO A 68 13.18 13.78 -5.55
N LYS A 69 12.59 14.21 -6.67
CA LYS A 69 11.64 15.34 -6.72
C LYS A 69 10.28 14.92 -7.27
N ALA A 70 9.23 15.71 -6.99
CA ALA A 70 7.91 15.54 -7.60
C ALA A 70 8.04 15.48 -9.14
N LYS A 71 7.32 14.58 -9.80
CA LYS A 71 7.33 14.44 -11.26
C LYS A 71 5.92 14.25 -11.80
N ILE A 72 5.68 14.81 -12.97
CA ILE A 72 4.55 14.44 -13.80
C ILE A 72 5.14 13.75 -15.03
N ILE A 73 4.65 12.55 -15.28
CA ILE A 73 5.11 11.70 -16.36
C ILE A 73 3.97 11.53 -17.35
N LEU A 74 4.22 11.92 -18.59
CA LEU A 74 3.28 11.78 -19.69
C LEU A 74 3.57 10.50 -20.48
N PHE A 75 2.57 9.64 -20.57
CA PHE A 75 2.61 8.42 -21.37
C PHE A 75 1.64 8.55 -22.54
N TYR A 76 2.19 8.69 -23.74
CA TYR A 76 1.41 8.76 -24.96
C TYR A 76 1.33 7.37 -25.58
N ALA A 77 0.18 6.72 -25.38
CA ALA A 77 -0.10 5.41 -25.95
C ALA A 77 -0.96 5.61 -27.20
N ASN A 78 -0.30 5.63 -28.36
CA ASN A 78 -1.00 5.44 -29.62
C ASN A 78 -1.03 3.92 -29.87
N VAL A 79 -2.21 3.34 -30.14
CA VAL A 79 -2.43 2.00 -30.73
C VAL A 79 -2.73 0.81 -29.79
N HIS A 80 -4.00 0.38 -29.84
CA HIS A 80 -4.55 -0.99 -30.06
C HIS A 80 -3.84 -2.29 -29.58
N HIS A 81 -3.05 -2.28 -28.51
CA HIS A 81 -2.65 -3.52 -27.84
C HIS A 81 -3.36 -3.64 -26.49
N SER A 82 -3.80 -4.84 -26.11
CA SER A 82 -4.59 -5.13 -24.92
C SER A 82 -3.94 -4.57 -23.65
N ASP A 83 -4.43 -3.39 -23.23
CA ASP A 83 -3.79 -2.39 -22.36
C ASP A 83 -3.52 -2.77 -20.90
N PHE A 84 -3.82 -4.00 -20.47
CA PHE A 84 -3.65 -4.38 -19.06
C PHE A 84 -2.26 -4.96 -18.74
N GLU A 85 -1.65 -5.72 -19.66
CA GLU A 85 -0.34 -6.34 -19.41
C GLU A 85 0.79 -5.33 -19.50
N LEU A 86 0.79 -4.44 -20.50
CA LEU A 86 1.77 -3.35 -20.58
C LEU A 86 1.62 -2.37 -19.40
N TYR A 87 0.39 -2.12 -18.95
CA TYR A 87 0.12 -1.37 -17.72
C TYR A 87 0.71 -2.06 -16.49
N LEU A 88 0.52 -3.38 -16.34
CA LEU A 88 1.11 -4.16 -15.25
C LEU A 88 2.63 -4.18 -15.33
N GLU A 89 3.22 -4.30 -16.52
CA GLU A 89 4.67 -4.27 -16.72
C GLU A 89 5.26 -2.88 -16.45
N ILE A 90 4.60 -1.80 -16.87
CA ILE A 90 4.99 -0.42 -16.53
C ILE A 90 4.88 -0.19 -15.03
N GLN A 91 3.79 -0.65 -14.41
CA GLN A 91 3.65 -0.61 -12.96
C GLN A 91 4.75 -1.40 -12.29
N GLU A 92 4.95 -2.66 -12.64
CA GLU A 92 5.96 -3.54 -12.05
C GLU A 92 7.36 -2.96 -12.26
N ALA A 93 7.72 -2.48 -13.44
CA ALA A 93 9.05 -1.93 -13.71
C ALA A 93 9.30 -0.59 -13.00
N ILE A 94 8.33 0.33 -12.97
CA ILE A 94 8.48 1.57 -12.19
C ILE A 94 8.52 1.22 -10.70
N ILE A 95 7.70 0.30 -10.22
CA ILE A 95 7.63 -0.09 -8.81
C ILE A 95 8.89 -0.86 -8.37
N GLU A 96 9.45 -1.68 -9.24
CA GLU A 96 10.66 -2.46 -8.99
C GLU A 96 11.93 -1.60 -9.01
N SER A 97 11.93 -0.49 -9.77
CA SER A 97 13.06 0.44 -9.89
C SER A 97 12.97 1.65 -8.94
N VAL A 98 11.79 1.99 -8.43
CA VAL A 98 11.53 3.28 -7.79
C VAL A 98 10.81 3.13 -6.46
N TYR A 99 11.53 3.48 -5.40
CA TYR A 99 10.97 3.75 -4.07
C TYR A 99 9.81 4.79 -4.15
N PRO A 100 8.87 4.81 -3.20
CA PRO A 100 7.42 4.66 -3.34
C PRO A 100 6.69 5.79 -4.10
N ALA A 101 7.16 6.14 -5.30
CA ALA A 101 6.91 7.48 -5.81
C ALA A 101 5.60 7.63 -6.59
N ILE A 102 5.02 6.61 -7.24
CA ILE A 102 3.73 6.79 -7.94
C ILE A 102 2.60 6.93 -6.92
N GLY A 103 2.04 8.13 -6.81
CA GLY A 103 0.85 8.38 -6.00
C GLY A 103 -0.44 8.24 -6.79
N ILE A 104 -0.41 8.56 -8.09
CA ILE A 104 -1.62 8.76 -8.90
C ILE A 104 -1.41 8.33 -10.34
N PHE A 105 -2.45 7.71 -10.90
CA PHE A 105 -2.61 7.38 -12.30
C PHE A 105 -3.90 8.03 -12.85
N ILE A 106 -3.78 8.72 -13.98
CA ILE A 106 -4.88 9.38 -14.67
C ILE A 106 -4.90 8.89 -16.11
N GLU A 107 -6.06 8.39 -16.56
CA GLU A 107 -6.29 8.02 -17.95
C GLU A 107 -7.17 9.07 -18.62
N LEU A 108 -6.75 9.52 -19.80
CA LEU A 108 -7.44 10.49 -20.63
C LEU A 108 -8.00 9.85 -21.89
N ASN A 109 -9.19 10.28 -22.27
CA ASN A 109 -9.81 9.99 -23.56
C ASN A 109 -10.68 11.18 -23.99
N ASP A 110 -10.55 11.65 -25.22
CA ASP A 110 -11.37 12.72 -25.82
C ASP A 110 -11.58 13.94 -24.88
N HIS A 111 -10.50 14.59 -24.45
CA HIS A 111 -10.51 15.75 -23.55
C HIS A 111 -11.13 15.50 -22.16
N LYS A 112 -11.20 14.26 -21.69
CA LYS A 112 -11.80 13.91 -20.40
C LYS A 112 -10.96 12.88 -19.64
N VAL A 113 -11.06 12.94 -18.32
CA VAL A 113 -10.54 11.88 -17.45
C VAL A 113 -11.49 10.69 -17.50
N LEU A 114 -10.98 9.58 -18.01
CA LEU A 114 -11.70 8.31 -18.07
C LEU A 114 -11.57 7.56 -16.74
N ASN A 115 -10.33 7.45 -16.25
CA ASN A 115 -10.02 6.76 -15.00
C ASN A 115 -9.08 7.60 -14.13
N TYR A 116 -9.35 7.58 -12.82
CA TYR A 116 -8.49 8.11 -11.78
C TYR A 116 -8.26 7.01 -10.76
N HIS A 117 -7.00 6.61 -10.60
CA HIS A 117 -6.59 5.64 -9.61
C HIS A 117 -5.45 6.23 -8.78
N TYR A 118 -5.52 6.05 -7.46
CA TYR A 118 -4.43 6.45 -6.57
C TYR A 118 -3.91 5.21 -5.86
N GLN A 119 -2.60 5.19 -5.63
CA GLN A 119 -1.97 4.16 -4.81
C GLN A 119 -1.67 4.75 -3.43
N SER A 120 -2.28 4.15 -2.42
CA SER A 120 -2.02 4.47 -1.01
C SER A 120 -0.57 4.17 -0.65
N THR A 121 -0.05 4.83 0.40
CA THR A 121 1.29 4.51 0.90
C THR A 121 1.37 3.06 1.38
N HIS A 122 0.27 2.55 1.93
CA HIS A 122 0.13 1.16 2.36
C HIS A 122 0.28 0.19 1.20
N GLU A 123 -0.42 0.39 0.09
CA GLU A 123 -0.33 -0.49 -1.11
C GLU A 123 1.09 -0.54 -1.68
N ILE A 124 1.76 0.61 -1.73
CA ILE A 124 3.12 0.69 -2.26
C ILE A 124 4.09 -0.08 -1.35
N ILE A 125 4.05 0.16 -0.05
CA ILE A 125 4.94 -0.50 0.92
C ILE A 125 4.61 -2.00 1.04
N LEU A 126 3.33 -2.38 0.90
CA LEU A 126 2.91 -3.77 0.86
C LEU A 126 3.50 -4.49 -0.35
N ARG A 127 3.47 -3.86 -1.53
CA ARG A 127 4.03 -4.44 -2.76
C ARG A 127 5.55 -4.57 -2.67
N GLN A 128 6.25 -3.53 -2.19
CA GLN A 128 7.70 -3.59 -1.90
C GLN A 128 8.06 -4.73 -0.95
N ALA A 129 7.25 -4.92 0.09
CA ALA A 129 7.40 -6.04 0.98
C ALA A 129 7.27 -7.36 0.21
N SER A 130 6.17 -7.57 -0.52
CA SER A 130 5.94 -8.77 -1.33
C SER A 130 7.10 -9.09 -2.28
N ASP A 131 7.66 -8.10 -2.97
CA ASP A 131 8.77 -8.31 -3.90
C ASP A 131 10.06 -8.70 -3.17
N ARG A 132 10.37 -8.05 -2.04
CA ARG A 132 11.53 -8.40 -1.22
C ARG A 132 11.41 -9.82 -0.67
N LEU A 133 10.21 -10.23 -0.28
CA LEU A 133 9.95 -11.61 0.14
C LEU A 133 10.12 -12.60 -1.01
N LYS A 134 9.53 -12.32 -2.18
CA LYS A 134 9.66 -13.17 -3.38
C LYS A 134 11.12 -13.35 -3.79
N ARG A 135 11.92 -12.28 -3.81
CA ARG A 135 13.36 -12.34 -4.11
C ARG A 135 14.13 -13.16 -3.08
N TYR A 136 13.74 -13.09 -1.80
CA TYR A 136 14.34 -13.89 -0.74
C TYR A 136 14.02 -15.39 -0.90
N GLU A 137 12.76 -15.72 -1.17
CA GLU A 137 12.30 -17.09 -1.42
C GLU A 137 13.01 -17.70 -2.65
N LEU A 138 13.13 -16.95 -3.74
CA LEU A 138 13.88 -17.37 -4.93
C LEU A 138 15.34 -17.69 -4.59
N LYS A 139 16.02 -16.80 -3.86
CA LYS A 139 17.42 -17.02 -3.42
C LYS A 139 17.56 -18.24 -2.51
N GLN A 140 16.62 -18.48 -1.61
CA GLN A 140 16.65 -19.66 -0.75
C GLN A 140 16.47 -20.95 -1.57
N ASN A 141 15.51 -20.97 -2.49
CA ASN A 141 15.24 -22.12 -3.36
C ASN A 141 16.41 -22.42 -4.32
N GLU A 142 17.13 -21.40 -4.78
CA GLU A 142 18.35 -21.55 -5.57
C GLU A 142 19.55 -22.06 -4.74
N SER A 143 19.62 -21.69 -3.45
CA SER A 143 20.77 -21.98 -2.58
C SER A 143 20.68 -23.32 -1.84
N GLN A 144 19.49 -23.93 -1.72
CA GLN A 144 19.29 -25.16 -0.95
C GLN A 144 18.29 -26.13 -1.59
N PRO A 145 18.69 -26.87 -2.65
CA PRO A 145 17.83 -27.90 -3.23
C PRO A 145 17.54 -29.07 -2.27
N HIS A 146 18.38 -29.27 -1.24
CA HIS A 146 18.38 -30.46 -0.39
C HIS A 146 18.79 -30.18 1.07
N GLN A 147 17.94 -29.52 1.86
CA GLN A 147 18.05 -29.61 3.33
C GLN A 147 16.67 -29.87 3.95
N SER A 148 16.28 -31.15 3.97
CA SER A 148 15.26 -31.64 4.89
C SER A 148 15.85 -31.74 6.30
N HIS A 149 15.00 -31.54 7.31
CA HIS A 149 15.19 -31.89 8.74
C HIS A 149 15.40 -30.78 9.78
N ILE A 150 15.18 -29.50 9.45
CA ILE A 150 14.89 -28.50 10.49
C ILE A 150 13.37 -28.33 10.55
N ALA A 151 12.78 -28.51 11.74
CA ALA A 151 11.35 -28.26 11.99
C ALA A 151 10.97 -26.89 11.39
N PRO A 152 9.79 -26.73 10.76
CA PRO A 152 9.46 -25.52 10.04
C PRO A 152 9.42 -24.37 11.03
N LEU A 153 10.51 -23.60 11.04
CA LEU A 153 10.55 -22.25 11.54
C LEU A 153 9.40 -21.52 10.87
N ASP A 154 8.51 -20.86 11.63
CA ASP A 154 7.37 -20.10 11.08
C ASP A 154 7.86 -19.28 9.88
N PRO A 155 7.54 -19.70 8.64
CA PRO A 155 8.14 -19.13 7.45
C PRO A 155 7.89 -17.63 7.42
N ARG A 156 6.72 -17.20 7.89
CA ARG A 156 6.32 -15.80 7.97
C ARG A 156 7.24 -15.00 8.90
N LYS A 157 7.62 -15.51 10.06
CA LYS A 157 8.50 -14.78 10.99
C LYS A 157 9.89 -14.55 10.39
N TYR A 158 10.45 -15.53 9.68
CA TYR A 158 11.76 -15.41 9.03
C TYR A 158 11.72 -14.50 7.81
N THR A 159 10.67 -14.64 7.03
CA THR A 159 10.36 -13.83 5.85
C THR A 159 10.14 -12.36 6.26
N LEU A 160 9.36 -12.08 7.31
CA LEU A 160 9.15 -10.72 7.82
C LEU A 160 10.43 -10.06 8.37
N ASN A 161 11.39 -10.82 8.90
CA ASN A 161 12.66 -10.24 9.39
C ASN A 161 13.55 -9.69 8.26
N GLN A 162 13.26 -10.03 6.99
CA GLN A 162 13.94 -9.46 5.83
C GLN A 162 13.41 -8.09 5.42
N LEU A 163 12.31 -7.66 6.03
CA LEU A 163 11.61 -6.42 5.71
C LEU A 163 11.99 -5.29 6.68
N THR A 164 11.91 -4.05 6.20
CA THR A 164 11.99 -2.87 7.08
C THR A 164 10.81 -2.82 8.05
N LEU A 165 10.91 -2.02 9.12
CA LEU A 165 9.80 -1.90 10.08
C LEU A 165 8.50 -1.40 9.43
N ALA A 166 8.59 -0.49 8.47
CA ALA A 166 7.43 0.01 7.72
C ALA A 166 6.81 -1.08 6.83
N GLU A 167 7.64 -1.88 6.15
CA GLU A 167 7.21 -3.02 5.33
C GLU A 167 6.57 -4.12 6.18
N GLN A 168 7.18 -4.49 7.30
CA GLN A 168 6.60 -5.44 8.25
C GLN A 168 5.23 -4.96 8.72
N MET A 169 5.12 -3.67 9.04
CA MET A 169 3.86 -3.06 9.45
C MET A 169 2.80 -3.14 8.35
N ALA A 170 3.13 -2.74 7.12
CA ALA A 170 2.22 -2.78 5.97
C ALA A 170 1.70 -4.20 5.72
N VAL A 171 2.59 -5.20 5.72
CA VAL A 171 2.21 -6.61 5.56
C VAL A 171 1.23 -7.04 6.64
N ARG A 172 1.54 -6.77 7.92
CA ARG A 172 0.68 -7.17 9.04
C ARG A 172 -0.69 -6.50 9.00
N LEU A 173 -0.74 -5.20 8.67
CA LEU A 173 -2.00 -4.47 8.51
C LEU A 173 -2.82 -5.01 7.34
N ALA A 174 -2.19 -5.33 6.20
CA ALA A 174 -2.88 -5.88 5.04
C ALA A 174 -3.49 -7.27 5.33
N TYR A 175 -2.72 -8.14 6.01
CA TYR A 175 -3.20 -9.44 6.44
C TYR A 175 -4.36 -9.32 7.43
N MET A 176 -4.25 -8.43 8.42
CA MET A 176 -5.33 -8.16 9.36
C MET A 176 -6.59 -7.69 8.63
N ASN A 177 -6.48 -6.67 7.79
CA ASN A 177 -7.63 -6.09 7.10
C ASN A 177 -8.30 -7.11 6.16
N THR A 178 -7.51 -7.79 5.33
CA THR A 178 -8.02 -8.81 4.39
C THR A 178 -8.62 -10.01 5.12
N GLY A 179 -8.01 -10.44 6.22
CA GLY A 179 -8.53 -11.54 7.04
C GLY A 179 -9.89 -11.19 7.65
N ILE A 180 -10.00 -9.98 8.20
CA ILE A 180 -11.26 -9.47 8.76
C ILE A 180 -12.34 -9.33 7.68
N GLU A 181 -12.01 -8.80 6.50
CA GLU A 181 -12.97 -8.64 5.42
C GLU A 181 -13.46 -9.99 4.84
N LYS A 182 -12.61 -11.02 4.82
CA LYS A 182 -12.97 -12.33 4.23
C LYS A 182 -13.61 -13.30 5.20
N GLY A 183 -13.42 -13.14 6.52
CA GLY A 183 -13.92 -14.10 7.50
C GLY A 183 -14.05 -13.56 8.92
N GLY A 184 -14.12 -12.23 9.09
CA GLY A 184 -14.15 -11.59 10.39
C GLY A 184 -12.83 -11.76 11.15
N ILE A 185 -12.84 -11.49 12.46
CA ILE A 185 -11.63 -11.66 13.29
C ILE A 185 -11.12 -13.11 13.24
N MET A 186 -11.99 -14.09 12.98
CA MET A 186 -11.58 -15.48 12.75
C MET A 186 -10.97 -15.74 11.36
N GLY A 187 -11.31 -14.96 10.34
CA GLY A 187 -10.63 -15.00 9.04
C GLY A 187 -9.20 -14.47 9.13
N TRP A 188 -8.96 -13.51 10.03
CA TRP A 188 -7.61 -13.15 10.45
C TRP A 188 -7.00 -14.28 11.29
N TYR A 189 -7.72 -14.80 12.31
CA TYR A 189 -7.29 -15.88 13.21
C TYR A 189 -7.37 -17.27 12.56
N GLN A 190 -6.30 -17.66 11.87
CA GLN A 190 -6.11 -19.04 11.44
C GLN A 190 -5.40 -19.84 12.53
N THR A 191 -5.93 -21.02 12.88
CA THR A 191 -5.28 -21.96 13.80
C THR A 191 -3.90 -22.32 13.27
N GLY A 192 -2.86 -21.82 13.94
CA GLY A 192 -1.46 -22.05 13.56
C GLY A 192 -0.61 -20.79 13.54
N GLU A 193 -0.58 -20.02 14.64
CA GLU A 193 0.39 -18.95 14.99
C GLU A 193 0.30 -17.49 14.42
N PRO A 194 -0.16 -17.13 13.19
CA PRO A 194 0.12 -15.81 12.61
C PRO A 194 -0.58 -14.64 13.32
N VAL A 195 -1.73 -14.85 13.97
CA VAL A 195 -2.47 -13.74 14.63
C VAL A 195 -1.92 -13.38 15.98
N ILE A 196 -1.51 -14.36 16.78
CA ILE A 196 -0.85 -14.07 18.05
C ILE A 196 0.50 -13.39 17.78
N THR A 197 1.19 -13.77 16.69
CA THR A 197 2.46 -13.15 16.30
C THR A 197 2.31 -11.77 15.67
N ASP A 198 1.14 -11.42 15.11
CA ASP A 198 0.84 -10.08 14.54
C ASP A 198 0.37 -9.05 15.58
N ILE A 199 -0.46 -9.47 16.55
CA ILE A 199 -1.09 -8.54 17.50
C ILE A 199 -0.06 -7.75 18.32
N ALA A 200 1.01 -8.40 18.80
CA ALA A 200 2.03 -7.72 19.61
C ALA A 200 2.80 -6.64 18.83
N PRO A 201 3.35 -6.90 17.64
CA PRO A 201 3.89 -5.88 16.75
C PRO A 201 2.90 -4.76 16.42
N LEU A 202 1.65 -5.10 16.07
CA LEU A 202 0.63 -4.10 15.73
C LEU A 202 0.32 -3.16 16.90
N LYS A 203 0.27 -3.67 18.13
CA LYS A 203 0.14 -2.82 19.34
C LYS A 203 1.34 -1.89 19.52
N SER A 204 2.55 -2.37 19.23
CA SER A 204 3.76 -1.53 19.30
C SER A 204 3.73 -0.41 18.27
N TYR A 205 3.26 -0.68 17.04
CA TYR A 205 3.07 0.37 16.03
C TYR A 205 1.97 1.35 16.45
N ALA A 206 0.83 0.87 16.95
CA ALA A 206 -0.23 1.73 17.46
C ALA A 206 0.28 2.67 18.57
N LEU A 207 1.15 2.17 19.46
CA LEU A 207 1.79 2.98 20.49
C LEU A 207 2.72 4.08 19.91
N ILE A 208 3.44 3.81 18.82
CA ILE A 208 4.20 4.85 18.10
C ILE A 208 3.25 5.94 17.60
N GLY A 209 2.11 5.54 17.02
CA GLY A 209 1.05 6.46 16.61
C GLY A 209 0.51 7.31 17.75
N CYS A 210 0.25 6.70 18.92
CA CYS A 210 -0.16 7.44 20.13
C CYS A 210 0.89 8.48 20.54
N LYS A 211 2.18 8.11 20.55
CA LYS A 211 3.28 9.05 20.86
C LYS A 211 3.34 10.21 19.88
N HIS A 212 3.01 9.98 18.61
CA HIS A 212 3.02 10.97 17.54
C HIS A 212 1.66 11.64 17.33
N ARG A 213 0.69 11.39 18.23
CA ARG A 213 -0.66 11.97 18.21
C ARG A 213 -1.41 11.74 16.90
N ILE A 214 -1.18 10.60 16.25
CA ILE A 214 -1.92 10.22 15.05
C ILE A 214 -3.36 9.84 15.46
N HIS A 215 -4.34 10.52 14.87
CA HIS A 215 -5.76 10.27 15.13
C HIS A 215 -6.11 8.79 14.90
N GLY A 216 -6.92 8.19 15.80
CA GLY A 216 -7.29 6.77 15.72
C GLY A 216 -6.31 5.80 16.38
N SER A 217 -5.10 6.23 16.77
CA SER A 217 -4.11 5.33 17.38
C SER A 217 -4.55 4.72 18.70
N GLU A 218 -5.14 5.52 19.59
CA GLU A 218 -5.60 5.06 20.91
C GLU A 218 -6.75 4.07 20.76
N TRP A 219 -7.70 4.37 19.87
CA TRP A 219 -8.79 3.46 19.54
C TRP A 219 -8.25 2.13 19.01
N PHE A 220 -7.32 2.17 18.05
CA PHE A 220 -6.76 0.97 17.44
C PHE A 220 -5.99 0.12 18.44
N GLN A 221 -5.19 0.76 19.30
CA GLN A 221 -4.46 0.09 20.36
C GLN A 221 -5.40 -0.62 21.34
N ASN A 222 -6.46 0.06 21.78
CA ASN A 222 -7.45 -0.49 22.71
C ASN A 222 -8.29 -1.62 22.07
N TRP A 223 -8.60 -1.46 20.78
CA TRP A 223 -9.27 -2.49 19.99
C TRP A 223 -8.41 -3.75 19.89
N LEU A 224 -7.10 -3.63 19.57
CA LEU A 224 -6.16 -4.76 19.54
C LEU A 224 -6.03 -5.46 20.90
N ILE A 225 -6.01 -4.71 22.00
CA ILE A 225 -6.01 -5.28 23.37
C ILE A 225 -7.27 -6.12 23.62
N SER A 226 -8.43 -5.62 23.18
CA SER A 226 -9.71 -6.31 23.35
C SER A 226 -9.79 -7.58 22.49
N VAL A 227 -9.29 -7.53 21.25
CA VAL A 227 -9.18 -8.69 20.36
C VAL A 227 -8.27 -9.76 20.97
N GLU A 228 -7.09 -9.37 21.47
CA GLU A 228 -6.16 -10.31 22.12
C GLU A 228 -6.79 -11.03 23.31
N ALA A 229 -7.52 -10.29 24.16
CA ALA A 229 -8.21 -10.85 25.32
C ALA A 229 -9.30 -11.85 24.89
N ALA A 230 -10.08 -11.53 23.86
CA ALA A 230 -11.13 -12.40 23.34
C ALA A 230 -10.56 -13.68 22.70
N LEU A 231 -9.48 -13.58 21.90
CA LEU A 231 -8.83 -14.74 21.27
C LEU A 231 -8.16 -15.68 22.29
N LYS A 232 -7.60 -15.13 23.38
CA LYS A 232 -7.07 -15.94 24.50
C LYS A 232 -8.13 -16.83 25.12
N GLN A 233 -9.36 -16.34 25.24
CA GLN A 233 -10.48 -17.13 25.78
C GLN A 233 -10.86 -18.31 24.88
N ILE A 234 -10.80 -18.15 23.55
CA ILE A 234 -11.11 -19.23 22.58
C ILE A 234 -10.06 -20.34 22.66
N THR A 235 -8.78 -19.96 22.72
CA THR A 235 -7.65 -20.90 22.79
C THR A 235 -7.74 -21.83 24.02
N LEU A 236 -8.27 -21.32 25.13
CA LEU A 236 -8.39 -22.06 26.39
C LEU A 236 -9.54 -23.08 26.39
N VAL A 237 -10.57 -22.89 25.57
CA VAL A 237 -11.81 -23.69 25.63
C VAL A 237 -11.84 -24.81 24.59
N LYS A 238 -10.87 -24.87 23.64
CA LYS A 238 -10.83 -25.83 22.52
C LYS A 238 -12.16 -25.92 21.73
N ASP A 239 -12.94 -24.85 21.74
CA ASP A 239 -14.27 -24.81 21.12
C ASP A 239 -14.21 -23.82 19.95
N ILE A 240 -13.57 -24.26 18.87
CA ILE A 240 -13.37 -23.47 17.64
C ILE A 240 -14.73 -23.18 16.97
N ASP A 241 -15.75 -23.99 17.27
CA ASP A 241 -17.09 -23.87 16.69
C ASP A 241 -17.93 -22.75 17.35
N ASN A 242 -17.44 -22.18 18.46
CA ASN A 242 -18.20 -21.19 19.23
C ASN A 242 -17.61 -19.78 19.05
N TYR A 243 -18.02 -19.10 17.98
CA TYR A 243 -17.63 -17.72 17.68
C TYR A 243 -18.17 -16.76 18.77
N PRO A 244 -17.34 -16.23 19.69
CA PRO A 244 -17.84 -15.49 20.83
C PRO A 244 -18.59 -14.22 20.40
N ALA A 245 -19.66 -13.88 21.10
CA ALA A 245 -20.41 -12.64 20.86
C ALA A 245 -19.54 -11.38 21.01
N SER A 246 -18.50 -11.44 21.85
CA SER A 246 -17.49 -10.40 22.00
C SER A 246 -16.68 -10.19 20.70
N LEU A 247 -16.30 -11.24 19.98
CA LEU A 247 -15.64 -11.11 18.68
C LEU A 247 -16.56 -10.48 17.63
N LYS A 248 -17.85 -10.87 17.57
CA LYS A 248 -18.80 -10.24 16.62
C LYS A 248 -18.94 -8.75 16.87
N SER A 249 -18.94 -8.37 18.15
CA SER A 249 -19.02 -6.97 18.55
C SER A 249 -17.76 -6.20 18.16
N LEU A 250 -16.57 -6.78 18.39
CA LEU A 250 -15.29 -6.17 18.00
C LEU A 250 -15.11 -6.04 16.49
N GLU A 251 -15.53 -7.05 15.72
CA GLU A 251 -15.55 -7.02 14.26
C GLU A 251 -16.45 -5.90 13.76
N ARG A 252 -17.68 -5.80 14.29
CA ARG A 252 -18.62 -4.76 13.90
C ARG A 252 -18.07 -3.36 14.17
N VAL A 253 -17.45 -3.13 15.33
CA VAL A 253 -16.84 -1.82 15.65
C VAL A 253 -15.67 -1.53 14.69
N TYR A 254 -14.86 -2.53 14.33
CA TYR A 254 -13.80 -2.37 13.34
C TYR A 254 -14.36 -2.00 11.94
N SER A 255 -15.43 -2.67 11.51
CA SER A 255 -16.05 -2.38 10.20
C SER A 255 -16.63 -0.97 10.09
N TYR A 256 -17.02 -0.34 11.20
CA TYR A 256 -17.48 1.05 11.23
C TYR A 256 -16.35 2.09 11.32
N TRP A 257 -15.09 1.68 11.35
CA TRP A 257 -13.98 2.60 11.30
C TRP A 257 -13.70 3.02 9.85
N GLU A 258 -14.37 4.09 9.43
CA GLU A 258 -14.38 4.58 8.03
C GLU A 258 -13.00 5.08 7.58
N ASP A 259 -12.26 5.78 8.44
CA ASP A 259 -10.95 6.36 8.12
C ASP A 259 -9.74 5.42 8.35
N ARG A 260 -9.99 4.11 8.50
CA ARG A 260 -8.92 3.14 8.86
C ARG A 260 -7.72 3.14 7.92
N MET A 261 -7.96 3.26 6.61
CA MET A 261 -6.88 3.22 5.61
C MET A 261 -6.02 4.49 5.66
N ASN A 262 -6.65 5.65 5.84
CA ASN A 262 -5.95 6.93 6.03
C ASN A 262 -5.09 6.90 7.30
N TYR A 263 -5.60 6.29 8.37
CA TYR A 263 -4.84 6.04 9.59
C TYR A 263 -3.64 5.12 9.33
N PHE A 264 -3.84 3.98 8.67
CA PHE A 264 -2.77 3.03 8.35
C PHE A 264 -1.66 3.69 7.53
N ASP A 265 -2.02 4.43 6.48
CA ASP A 265 -1.07 5.20 5.67
C ASP A 265 -0.25 6.19 6.52
N THR A 266 -0.93 6.97 7.36
CA THR A 266 -0.26 7.97 8.22
C THR A 266 0.70 7.31 9.21
N LEU A 267 0.30 6.17 9.78
CA LEU A 267 1.11 5.45 10.74
C LEU A 267 2.32 4.78 10.07
N ILE A 268 2.14 4.19 8.89
CA ILE A 268 3.25 3.61 8.11
C ILE A 268 4.24 4.70 7.70
N LYS A 269 3.77 5.86 7.19
CA LYS A 269 4.62 7.03 6.90
C LYS A 269 5.44 7.43 8.11
N THR A 270 4.81 7.52 9.28
CA THR A 270 5.47 7.92 10.53
C THR A 270 6.55 6.92 10.96
N VAL A 271 6.26 5.61 10.89
CA VAL A 271 7.24 4.56 11.20
C VAL A 271 8.39 4.57 10.19
N HIS A 272 8.10 4.83 8.92
CA HIS A 272 9.11 4.94 7.88
C HIS A 272 10.04 6.14 8.12
N SER A 273 9.50 7.32 8.42
CA SER A 273 10.29 8.52 8.74
C SER A 273 11.09 8.40 10.03
N ALA A 274 10.62 7.66 11.03
CA ALA A 274 11.35 7.44 12.27
C ALA A 274 12.54 6.45 12.15
N ALA A 275 12.65 5.75 11.02
CA ALA A 275 13.69 4.77 10.75
C ALA A 275 14.82 5.29 9.84
N LEU A 276 14.66 6.49 9.27
CA LEU A 276 15.67 7.24 8.50
C LEU A 276 16.40 8.23 9.40
#